data_AF-A0A7V4KCA4-F1
#
_entry.id   AF-A0A7V4KCA4-F1
#
_cell.length_a   1.000
_cell.length_b   1.000
_cell.length_c   1.000
_cell.angle_alpha   90.00
_cell.angle_beta   90.00
_cell.angle_gamma   90.00
#
_symmetry.space_group_name_H-M   'P 1'
#
loop_
_entity.id
_entity.type
_entity.pdbx_description
1 polymer ?
#
loop_
_entity_poly.entity_id
_entity_poly.type
_entity_poly.pdbx_seq_one_letter_code
_entity_poly.pdbx_strand_id
1 'polypeptide(L)'
;MRIYFDKVFQLQELMQYAAPSVIQIGNNLQIDLHSTNVLDFMMLEPVGESVEELMGIELNCIEYDPTASVELLEFGDLIELDEKNFEKFKVANVIARYVKNQKSSNEPRFLKVENSLYGVEVVLSVEQKFLLSHSEFFAHKGFTFLLDCMIASMLGQLMKNEPVKILSSEPLMYRLDLENITGEKAEELGQRFSEVNTKMVDIIDGMFILLKGIAEKFKDSVLEKYRESIIPILTESVDLDKYISELQMLEGVLKSLKI
;
A
#
# COMPACT_ATOMS: atom_id res chain seq x y z
N MET A 1 -22.50 21.67 9.88
CA MET A 1 -21.21 21.00 9.58
C MET A 1 -21.53 19.75 8.78
N ARG A 2 -20.68 19.31 7.85
CA ARG A 2 -20.93 18.11 7.04
C ARG A 2 -19.69 17.24 6.95
N ILE A 3 -19.90 15.93 6.80
CA ILE A 3 -18.86 14.97 6.45
C ILE A 3 -19.28 14.22 5.19
N TYR A 4 -18.34 14.09 4.26
CA TYR A 4 -18.51 13.40 2.99
C TYR A 4 -17.56 12.21 2.92
N PHE A 5 -18.03 11.05 2.49
CA PHE A 5 -17.20 9.85 2.35
C PHE A 5 -17.77 8.89 1.31
N ASP A 6 -16.94 7.96 0.84
CA ASP A 6 -17.32 7.02 -0.22
C ASP A 6 -18.53 6.16 0.22
N LYS A 7 -19.50 6.00 -0.69
CA LYS A 7 -20.77 5.30 -0.50
C LYS A 7 -20.62 3.85 -0.04
N VAL A 8 -19.49 3.21 -0.33
CA VAL A 8 -19.24 1.83 0.10
C VAL A 8 -18.99 1.70 1.60
N PHE A 9 -18.74 2.80 2.31
CA PHE A 9 -18.52 2.80 3.76
C PHE A 9 -19.74 3.28 4.53
N GLN A 10 -19.86 2.78 5.75
CA GLN A 10 -20.63 3.41 6.83
C GLN A 10 -19.69 4.29 7.68
N LEU A 11 -20.24 5.28 8.38
CA LEU A 11 -19.43 6.22 9.17
C LEU A 11 -18.47 5.51 10.14
N GLN A 12 -18.94 4.50 10.87
CA GLN A 12 -18.09 3.73 11.80
C GLN A 12 -16.98 2.92 11.11
N GLU A 13 -17.14 2.58 9.83
CA GLU A 13 -16.15 1.81 9.08
C GLU A 13 -14.96 2.68 8.64
N LEU A 14 -15.14 3.99 8.57
CA LEU A 14 -14.08 4.89 8.10
C LEU A 14 -12.81 4.77 8.95
N MET A 15 -12.95 4.74 10.28
CA MET A 15 -11.81 4.49 11.18
C MET A 15 -11.23 3.09 11.04
N GLN A 16 -12.08 2.07 10.86
CA GLN A 16 -11.65 0.66 10.81
C GLN A 16 -10.72 0.37 9.62
N TYR A 17 -10.93 1.09 8.52
CA TYR A 17 -10.20 0.93 7.27
C TYR A 17 -9.30 2.13 6.94
N ALA A 18 -9.22 3.12 7.84
CA ALA A 18 -8.58 4.41 7.60
C ALA A 18 -9.03 5.01 6.25
N ALA A 19 -10.33 4.95 5.97
CA ALA A 19 -10.91 5.53 4.77
C ALA A 19 -10.91 7.06 4.91
N PRO A 20 -10.62 7.82 3.84
CA PRO A 20 -10.60 9.27 3.93
C PRO A 20 -12.03 9.84 3.96
N SER A 21 -12.16 11.07 4.45
CA SER A 21 -13.39 11.84 4.41
C SER A 21 -13.12 13.31 4.07
N VAL A 22 -14.11 14.01 3.53
CA VAL A 22 -14.08 15.46 3.38
C VAL A 22 -14.97 16.06 4.45
N ILE A 23 -14.45 17.02 5.21
CA ILE A 23 -15.14 17.72 6.28
C ILE A 23 -15.44 19.13 5.81
N GLN A 24 -16.70 19.55 5.97
CA GLN A 24 -17.14 20.91 5.70
C GLN A 24 -17.55 21.63 6.99
N ILE A 25 -16.82 22.69 7.32
CA ILE A 25 -17.12 23.59 8.44
C ILE A 25 -17.33 24.99 7.87
N GLY A 26 -18.59 25.45 7.88
CA GLY A 26 -18.99 26.67 7.18
C GLY A 26 -18.73 26.55 5.67
N ASN A 27 -17.88 27.44 5.14
CA ASN A 27 -17.48 27.43 3.72
C ASN A 27 -16.16 26.69 3.46
N ASN A 28 -15.50 26.19 4.50
CA ASN A 28 -14.20 25.55 4.37
C ASN A 28 -14.40 24.04 4.18
N LEU A 29 -13.83 23.52 3.10
CA LEU A 29 -13.77 22.09 2.81
C LEU A 29 -12.33 21.60 3.04
N GLN A 30 -12.20 20.57 3.86
CA GLN A 30 -10.91 19.99 4.22
C GLN A 30 -10.99 18.47 4.10
N ILE A 31 -9.87 17.81 3.86
CA ILE A 31 -9.78 16.35 3.77
C ILE A 31 -9.11 15.84 5.03
N ASP A 32 -9.74 14.85 5.64
CA ASP A 32 -9.12 13.91 6.59
C ASP A 32 -8.76 12.65 5.81
N LEU A 33 -7.47 12.39 5.60
CA LEU A 33 -7.02 11.24 4.81
C LEU A 33 -7.16 9.89 5.53
N HIS A 34 -7.29 9.90 6.86
CA HIS A 34 -7.15 8.70 7.69
C HIS A 34 -8.28 8.50 8.69
N SER A 35 -9.31 9.35 8.63
CA SER A 35 -10.46 9.34 9.54
C SER A 35 -10.06 9.49 11.01
N THR A 36 -9.02 10.29 11.28
CA THR A 36 -8.59 10.60 12.65
C THR A 36 -9.65 11.38 13.42
N ASN A 37 -10.54 12.08 12.70
CA ASN A 37 -11.55 12.96 13.28
C ASN A 37 -12.96 12.35 13.33
N VAL A 38 -13.14 11.10 12.88
CA VAL A 38 -14.48 10.50 12.76
C VAL A 38 -15.18 10.33 14.12
N LEU A 39 -14.43 10.13 15.21
CA LEU A 39 -15.01 10.06 16.56
C LEU A 39 -15.77 11.33 16.93
N ASP A 40 -15.28 12.49 16.52
CA ASP A 40 -15.93 13.77 16.78
C ASP A 40 -17.31 13.83 16.13
N PHE A 41 -17.45 13.31 14.91
CA PHE A 41 -18.73 13.22 14.20
C PHE A 41 -19.66 12.16 14.81
N MET A 42 -19.11 11.04 15.31
CA MET A 42 -19.91 10.01 15.98
C MET A 42 -20.52 10.47 17.31
N MET A 43 -19.97 11.52 17.93
CA MET A 43 -20.50 12.13 19.16
C MET A 43 -21.63 13.12 18.90
N LEU A 44 -21.91 13.46 17.63
CA LEU A 44 -22.93 14.42 17.25
C LEU A 44 -24.20 13.72 16.75
N GLU A 45 -25.34 14.36 16.99
CA GLU A 45 -26.61 13.92 16.40
C GLU A 45 -26.71 14.43 14.95
N PRO A 46 -26.90 13.53 13.95
CA PRO A 46 -27.09 13.94 12.57
C PRO A 46 -28.47 14.60 12.39
N VAL A 47 -28.51 15.70 11.64
CA VAL A 47 -29.76 16.38 11.26
C VAL A 47 -30.25 15.98 9.87
N GLY A 48 -29.39 15.35 9.07
CA GLY A 48 -29.74 14.86 7.74
C GLY A 48 -28.68 13.92 7.17
N GLU A 49 -29.14 13.02 6.31
CA GLU A 49 -28.28 12.14 5.51
C GLU A 49 -28.73 12.23 4.05
N SER A 50 -27.76 12.39 3.14
CA SER A 50 -28.01 12.53 1.72
C SER A 50 -26.87 11.92 0.91
N VAL A 51 -27.05 11.90 -0.40
CA VAL A 51 -25.98 11.62 -1.36
C VAL A 51 -25.77 12.90 -2.17
N GLU A 52 -24.55 13.39 -2.21
CA GLU A 52 -24.17 14.63 -2.89
C GLU A 52 -22.99 14.40 -3.84
N GLU A 53 -22.93 15.16 -4.92
CA GLU A 53 -21.79 15.16 -5.83
C GLU A 53 -20.77 16.20 -5.37
N LEU A 54 -19.54 15.75 -5.13
CA LEU A 54 -18.41 16.61 -4.81
C LEU A 54 -17.28 16.35 -5.82
N MET A 55 -16.91 17.40 -6.56
CA MET A 55 -15.85 17.36 -7.58
C MET A 55 -16.00 16.18 -8.57
N GLY A 56 -17.23 15.90 -9.00
CA GLY A 56 -17.55 14.84 -9.99
C GLY A 56 -17.67 13.43 -9.41
N ILE A 57 -17.67 13.26 -8.08
CA ILE A 57 -17.87 11.97 -7.42
C ILE A 57 -19.06 12.06 -6.48
N GLU A 58 -19.97 11.09 -6.55
CA GLU A 58 -21.06 10.99 -5.61
C GLU A 58 -20.59 10.38 -4.28
N LEU A 59 -20.84 11.08 -3.17
CA LEU A 59 -20.43 10.69 -1.83
C LEU A 59 -21.66 10.64 -0.91
N ASN A 60 -21.58 9.81 0.14
CA ASN A 60 -22.49 9.94 1.27
C ASN A 60 -22.18 11.25 1.99
N CYS A 61 -23.22 11.99 2.36
CA CYS A 61 -23.13 13.23 3.12
C CYS A 61 -23.95 13.07 4.40
N ILE A 62 -23.34 13.33 5.55
CA ILE A 62 -24.05 13.46 6.83
C ILE A 62 -23.93 14.90 7.29
N GLU A 63 -25.07 15.52 7.55
CA GLU A 63 -25.19 16.89 8.03
C GLU A 63 -25.43 16.90 9.54
N TYR A 64 -24.75 17.81 10.23
CA TYR A 64 -24.80 17.99 11.67
C TYR A 64 -25.09 19.46 12.02
N ASP A 65 -25.85 19.65 13.10
CA ASP A 65 -26.13 20.97 13.64
C ASP A 65 -24.83 21.63 14.13
N PRO A 66 -24.39 22.75 13.52
CA PRO A 66 -23.17 23.43 13.93
C PRO A 66 -23.26 24.11 15.30
N THR A 67 -24.45 24.25 15.88
CA THR A 67 -24.66 24.99 17.14
C THR A 67 -24.58 24.11 18.39
N ALA A 68 -24.65 22.79 18.25
CA ALA A 68 -24.73 21.89 19.41
C ALA A 68 -23.40 21.71 20.15
N SER A 69 -22.25 21.66 19.45
CA SER A 69 -20.97 21.30 20.08
C SER A 69 -19.70 21.69 19.31
N VAL A 70 -19.76 22.49 18.25
CA VAL A 70 -18.59 22.72 17.36
C VAL A 70 -17.42 23.41 18.05
N GLU A 71 -17.65 24.25 19.06
CA GLU A 71 -16.59 24.93 19.82
C GLU A 71 -15.70 23.98 20.66
N LEU A 72 -16.11 22.72 20.85
CA LEU A 72 -15.38 21.71 21.63
C LEU A 72 -14.65 20.67 20.77
N LEU A 73 -14.83 20.70 19.44
CA LEU A 73 -14.22 19.75 18.53
C LEU A 73 -12.87 20.29 18.04
N GLU A 74 -11.81 19.53 18.28
CA GLU A 74 -10.46 19.85 17.81
C GLU A 74 -10.11 18.96 16.63
N PHE A 75 -10.26 19.50 15.42
CA PHE A 75 -9.90 18.76 14.20
C PHE A 75 -8.40 18.81 13.93
N GLY A 76 -7.76 17.64 13.86
CA GLY A 76 -6.34 17.46 13.57
C GLY A 76 -6.05 16.94 12.17
N ASP A 77 -4.82 17.17 11.70
CA ASP A 77 -4.24 16.57 10.48
C ASP A 77 -5.08 16.73 9.20
N LEU A 78 -5.82 17.84 9.10
CA LEU A 78 -6.62 18.19 7.94
C LEU A 78 -5.80 18.91 6.86
N ILE A 79 -6.06 18.57 5.60
CA ILE A 79 -5.51 19.28 4.43
C ILE A 79 -6.62 20.01 3.68
N GLU A 80 -6.30 21.12 3.02
CA GLU A 80 -7.29 21.87 2.23
C GLU A 80 -7.78 21.05 1.03
N LEU A 81 -9.08 21.14 0.72
CA LEU A 81 -9.62 20.57 -0.50
C LEU A 81 -9.22 21.41 -1.72
N ASP A 82 -8.35 20.86 -2.55
CA ASP A 82 -8.02 21.34 -3.89
C ASP A 82 -7.95 20.14 -4.87
N GLU A 83 -7.76 20.38 -6.17
CA GLU A 83 -7.69 19.30 -7.17
C GLU A 83 -6.59 18.27 -6.87
N LYS A 84 -5.44 18.71 -6.36
CA LYS A 84 -4.30 17.84 -6.06
C LYS A 84 -4.58 16.96 -4.84
N ASN A 85 -5.08 17.55 -3.76
CA ASN A 85 -5.42 16.82 -2.54
C ASN A 85 -6.67 15.95 -2.74
N PHE A 86 -7.56 16.33 -3.66
CA PHE A 86 -8.68 15.48 -4.03
C PHE A 86 -8.23 14.20 -4.76
N GLU A 87 -7.15 14.23 -5.55
CA GLU A 87 -6.55 12.98 -6.05
C GLU A 87 -6.01 12.10 -4.91
N LYS A 88 -5.39 12.69 -3.88
CA LYS A 88 -4.98 11.94 -2.68
C LYS A 88 -6.17 11.30 -1.97
N PHE A 89 -7.28 12.02 -1.84
CA PHE A 89 -8.55 11.49 -1.32
C PHE A 89 -9.04 10.30 -2.15
N LYS A 90 -8.99 10.37 -3.49
CA LYS A 90 -9.37 9.25 -4.35
C LYS A 90 -8.45 8.04 -4.14
N VAL A 91 -7.14 8.24 -4.13
CA VAL A 91 -6.18 7.14 -3.91
C VAL A 91 -6.36 6.50 -2.53
N ALA A 92 -6.51 7.31 -1.47
CA ALA A 92 -6.77 6.82 -0.12
C ALA A 92 -8.10 6.02 -0.04
N ASN A 93 -9.14 6.45 -0.78
CA ASN A 93 -10.39 5.69 -0.89
C ASN A 93 -10.16 4.33 -1.56
N VAL A 94 -9.43 4.28 -2.67
CA VAL A 94 -9.09 3.02 -3.37
C VAL A 94 -8.41 2.05 -2.41
N ILE A 95 -7.41 2.53 -1.66
CA ILE A 95 -6.68 1.75 -0.66
C ILE A 95 -7.64 1.22 0.41
N ALA A 96 -8.44 2.10 1.01
CA ALA A 96 -9.38 1.72 2.07
C ALA A 96 -10.41 0.68 1.57
N ARG A 97 -10.90 0.82 0.35
CA ARG A 97 -11.81 -0.16 -0.28
C ARG A 97 -11.11 -1.51 -0.46
N TYR A 98 -9.87 -1.49 -0.92
CA TYR A 98 -9.07 -2.70 -1.07
C TYR A 98 -8.88 -3.40 0.28
N VAL A 99 -8.50 -2.66 1.33
CA VAL A 99 -8.32 -3.20 2.69
C VAL A 99 -9.64 -3.73 3.27
N LYS A 100 -10.77 -3.04 3.02
CA LYS A 100 -12.11 -3.51 3.42
C LYS A 100 -12.45 -4.83 2.74
N ASN A 101 -12.31 -4.90 1.42
CA ASN A 101 -12.58 -6.12 0.66
C ASN A 101 -11.67 -7.26 1.11
N GLN A 102 -10.41 -6.97 1.39
CA GLN A 102 -9.47 -7.91 1.96
C GLN A 102 -9.93 -8.46 3.31
N LYS A 103 -10.32 -7.61 4.27
CA LYS A 103 -10.75 -8.07 5.60
C LYS A 103 -12.07 -8.84 5.56
N SER A 104 -12.97 -8.52 4.62
CA SER A 104 -14.27 -9.17 4.48
C SER A 104 -14.23 -10.45 3.63
N SER A 105 -13.24 -10.60 2.77
CA SER A 105 -13.06 -11.77 1.91
C SER A 105 -12.33 -12.92 2.63
N ASN A 106 -12.83 -14.14 2.45
CA ASN A 106 -12.15 -15.37 2.87
C ASN A 106 -11.19 -15.93 1.80
N GLU A 107 -11.00 -15.21 0.69
CA GLU A 107 -10.10 -15.66 -0.36
C GLU A 107 -8.64 -15.72 0.13
N PRO A 108 -7.94 -16.82 -0.18
CA PRO A 108 -6.54 -16.95 0.19
C PRO A 108 -5.71 -15.90 -0.56
N ARG A 109 -4.71 -15.38 0.14
CA ARG A 109 -3.79 -14.38 -0.40
C ARG A 109 -2.41 -14.59 0.17
N PHE A 110 -1.41 -14.21 -0.60
CA PHE A 110 -0.02 -14.32 -0.18
C PHE A 110 0.42 -13.04 0.54
N LEU A 111 0.23 -11.88 -0.08
CA LEU A 111 0.47 -10.56 0.51
C LEU A 111 -0.83 -9.92 1.02
N LYS A 112 -0.77 -9.28 2.18
CA LYS A 112 -1.80 -8.37 2.68
C LYS A 112 -1.39 -6.91 2.42
N VAL A 113 -2.39 -6.04 2.28
CA VAL A 113 -2.21 -4.59 2.20
C VAL A 113 -2.73 -3.99 3.50
N GLU A 114 -1.94 -3.09 4.07
CA GLU A 114 -2.32 -2.30 5.24
C GLU A 114 -2.18 -0.82 4.88
N ASN A 115 -3.13 -0.01 5.33
CA ASN A 115 -3.06 1.44 5.14
C ASN A 115 -2.03 2.02 6.12
N SER A 116 -1.15 2.90 5.64
CA SER A 116 -0.32 3.71 6.52
C SER A 116 -1.16 4.84 7.09
N LEU A 117 -0.86 5.27 8.31
CA LEU A 117 -1.46 6.47 8.91
C LEU A 117 -0.69 7.75 8.48
N TYR A 118 0.21 7.63 7.51
CA TYR A 118 1.07 8.71 7.04
C TYR A 118 0.93 8.88 5.53
N GLY A 119 0.32 9.99 5.12
CA GLY A 119 0.22 10.35 3.71
C GLY A 119 -0.57 9.33 2.89
N VAL A 120 -0.18 9.12 1.64
CA VAL A 120 -0.80 8.11 0.77
C VAL A 120 0.15 6.92 0.61
N GLU A 121 0.47 6.28 1.74
CA GLU A 121 1.38 5.14 1.79
C GLU A 121 0.62 3.84 2.12
N VAL A 122 1.02 2.74 1.49
CA VAL A 122 0.57 1.38 1.88
C VAL A 122 1.74 0.51 2.31
N VAL A 123 1.46 -0.39 3.24
CA VAL A 123 2.39 -1.44 3.66
C VAL A 123 1.93 -2.77 3.10
N LEU A 124 2.83 -3.46 2.40
CA LEU A 124 2.65 -4.83 1.95
C LEU A 124 3.48 -5.76 2.83
N SER A 125 2.87 -6.84 3.29
CA SER A 125 3.59 -7.91 3.97
C SER A 125 2.94 -9.26 3.70
N VAL A 126 3.61 -10.36 4.06
CA VAL A 126 2.98 -11.69 4.00
C VAL A 126 1.74 -11.73 4.91
N GLU A 127 0.67 -12.34 4.41
CA GLU A 127 -0.55 -12.60 5.17
C GLU A 127 -0.26 -13.56 6.32
N GLN A 128 -0.73 -13.23 7.53
CA GLN A 128 -0.44 -14.01 8.74
C GLN A 128 -0.99 -15.42 8.64
N LYS A 129 -2.20 -15.60 8.09
CA LYS A 129 -2.78 -16.94 7.88
C LYS A 129 -1.88 -17.78 6.95
N PHE A 130 -1.35 -17.16 5.90
CA PHE A 130 -0.47 -17.82 4.94
C PHE A 130 0.88 -18.20 5.57
N LEU A 131 1.45 -17.29 6.37
CA LEU A 131 2.70 -17.52 7.08
C LEU A 131 2.59 -18.70 8.06
N LEU A 132 1.47 -18.80 8.78
CA LEU A 132 1.21 -19.88 9.72
C LEU A 132 0.99 -21.23 9.02
N SER A 133 0.29 -21.25 7.88
CA SER A 133 0.03 -22.50 7.15
C SER A 133 1.25 -23.03 6.39
N HIS A 134 2.26 -22.20 6.12
CA HIS A 134 3.47 -22.56 5.36
C HIS A 134 4.76 -22.25 6.13
N SER A 135 4.76 -22.51 7.44
CA SER A 135 5.87 -22.17 8.33
C SER A 135 7.24 -22.69 7.87
N GLU A 136 7.28 -23.84 7.17
CA GLU A 136 8.51 -24.40 6.62
C GLU A 136 9.18 -23.52 5.55
N PHE A 137 8.41 -22.71 4.80
CA PHE A 137 8.95 -21.83 3.76
C PHE A 137 9.77 -20.72 4.41
N PHE A 138 9.20 -20.14 5.47
CA PHE A 138 9.78 -19.02 6.19
C PHE A 138 10.87 -19.44 7.18
N ALA A 139 10.92 -20.73 7.55
CA ALA A 139 12.06 -21.31 8.27
C ALA A 139 13.30 -21.48 7.37
N HIS A 140 13.13 -21.56 6.04
CA HIS A 140 14.21 -21.74 5.10
C HIS A 140 14.78 -20.39 4.62
N LYS A 141 15.76 -19.83 5.35
CA LYS A 141 16.37 -18.51 5.06
C LYS A 141 16.66 -18.21 3.59
N GLY A 142 17.32 -19.12 2.88
CA GLY A 142 17.65 -18.91 1.47
C GLY A 142 16.43 -18.85 0.54
N PHE A 143 15.33 -19.51 0.91
CA PHE A 143 14.08 -19.44 0.17
C PHE A 143 13.34 -18.15 0.51
N THR A 144 13.35 -17.74 1.79
CA THR A 144 12.84 -16.43 2.21
C THR A 144 13.51 -15.30 1.44
N PHE A 145 14.84 -15.33 1.29
CA PHE A 145 15.58 -14.33 0.50
C PHE A 145 15.21 -14.36 -0.98
N LEU A 146 15.07 -15.54 -1.58
CA LEU A 146 14.64 -15.66 -2.97
C LEU A 146 13.21 -15.14 -3.18
N LEU A 147 12.30 -15.52 -2.30
CA LEU A 147 10.90 -15.07 -2.33
C LEU A 147 10.83 -13.55 -2.22
N ASP A 148 11.65 -12.96 -1.37
CA ASP A 148 11.79 -11.53 -1.21
C ASP A 148 12.31 -10.85 -2.50
N CYS A 149 13.36 -11.38 -3.12
CA CYS A 149 13.82 -10.88 -4.43
C CYS A 149 12.72 -10.99 -5.51
N MET A 150 11.95 -12.08 -5.51
CA MET A 150 10.86 -12.27 -6.46
C MET A 150 9.74 -11.25 -6.27
N ILE A 151 9.34 -10.98 -5.02
CA ILE A 151 8.33 -9.95 -4.71
C ILE A 151 8.86 -8.56 -5.09
N ALA A 152 10.09 -8.23 -4.73
CA ALA A 152 10.72 -6.97 -5.08
C ALA A 152 10.72 -6.75 -6.61
N SER A 153 11.14 -7.75 -7.38
CA SER A 153 11.14 -7.70 -8.84
C SER A 153 9.72 -7.56 -9.40
N MET A 154 8.76 -8.30 -8.85
CA MET A 154 7.36 -8.26 -9.25
C MET A 154 6.75 -6.87 -9.01
N LEU A 155 6.96 -6.30 -7.82
CA LEU A 155 6.51 -4.96 -7.48
C LEU A 155 7.16 -3.91 -8.38
N GLY A 156 8.46 -4.03 -8.64
CA GLY A 156 9.14 -3.14 -9.57
C GLY A 156 8.50 -3.18 -10.95
N GLN A 157 8.20 -4.37 -11.49
CA GLN A 157 7.58 -4.48 -12.81
C GLN A 157 6.15 -3.95 -12.83
N LEU A 158 5.39 -4.18 -11.76
CA LEU A 158 4.04 -3.63 -11.61
C LEU A 158 4.04 -2.10 -11.64
N MET A 159 4.99 -1.49 -10.94
CA MET A 159 5.12 -0.03 -10.78
C MET A 159 5.98 0.64 -11.86
N LYS A 160 6.39 -0.10 -12.90
CA LYS A 160 7.28 0.42 -13.93
C LYS A 160 6.63 1.60 -14.66
N ASN A 161 7.37 2.71 -14.72
CA ASN A 161 6.95 4.01 -15.28
C ASN A 161 5.91 4.77 -14.44
N GLU A 162 5.56 4.28 -13.25
CA GLU A 162 4.71 5.00 -12.32
C GLU A 162 5.58 5.74 -11.29
N PRO A 163 5.18 6.93 -10.81
CA PRO A 163 5.91 7.70 -9.81
C PRO A 163 5.71 7.12 -8.39
N VAL A 164 5.85 5.80 -8.24
CA VAL A 164 5.67 5.07 -6.99
C VAL A 164 7.02 4.68 -6.44
N LYS A 165 7.33 5.17 -5.24
CA LYS A 165 8.57 4.80 -4.54
C LYS A 165 8.32 3.58 -3.67
N ILE A 166 9.18 2.57 -3.79
CA ILE A 166 9.11 1.35 -2.98
C ILE A 166 10.29 1.32 -2.01
N LEU A 167 10.01 1.12 -0.72
CA LEU A 167 11.01 0.97 0.33
C LEU A 167 10.84 -0.39 1.01
N SER A 168 11.95 -1.03 1.39
CA SER A 168 11.90 -2.30 2.13
C SER A 168 13.06 -2.40 3.11
N SER A 169 12.80 -2.01 4.36
CA SER A 169 13.76 -2.13 5.46
C SER A 169 13.86 -3.55 6.03
N GLU A 170 12.80 -4.35 5.87
CA GLU A 170 12.69 -5.69 6.44
C GLU A 170 12.34 -6.71 5.34
N PRO A 171 12.80 -7.97 5.43
CA PRO A 171 12.42 -9.03 4.50
C PRO A 171 10.90 -9.18 4.38
N LEU A 172 10.42 -9.30 3.15
CA LEU A 172 9.02 -9.54 2.81
C LEU A 172 8.05 -8.44 3.30
N MET A 173 8.58 -7.25 3.61
CA MET A 173 7.79 -6.07 3.97
C MET A 173 8.19 -4.90 3.06
N TYR A 174 7.19 -4.28 2.46
CA TYR A 174 7.38 -3.20 1.47
C TYR A 174 6.46 -2.04 1.82
N ARG A 175 6.97 -0.82 1.69
CA ARG A 175 6.19 0.41 1.77
C ARG A 175 6.15 1.07 0.42
N LEU A 176 4.96 1.40 -0.04
CA LEU A 176 4.73 2.02 -1.34
C LEU A 176 4.14 3.41 -1.11
N ASP A 177 4.84 4.42 -1.62
CA ASP A 177 4.37 5.80 -1.66
C ASP A 177 3.57 6.02 -2.95
N LEU A 178 2.27 6.29 -2.77
CA LEU A 178 1.30 6.50 -3.83
C LEU A 178 0.83 7.97 -3.91
N GLU A 179 1.56 8.91 -3.28
CA GLU A 179 1.14 10.33 -3.21
C GLU A 179 1.06 10.99 -4.61
N ASN A 180 1.83 10.50 -5.58
CA ASN A 180 1.99 11.12 -6.90
C ASN A 180 1.24 10.38 -8.03
N ILE A 181 0.32 9.46 -7.70
CA ILE A 181 -0.55 8.81 -8.68
C ILE A 181 -1.99 9.32 -8.60
N THR A 182 -2.77 9.08 -9.64
CA THR A 182 -4.20 9.41 -9.67
C THR A 182 -5.05 8.28 -9.07
N GLY A 183 -6.29 8.60 -8.68
CA GLY A 183 -7.24 7.59 -8.21
C GLY A 183 -7.52 6.49 -9.25
N GLU A 184 -7.58 6.84 -10.53
CA GLU A 184 -7.77 5.88 -11.64
C GLU A 184 -6.58 4.92 -11.74
N LYS A 185 -5.35 5.45 -11.66
CA LYS A 185 -4.15 4.62 -11.70
C LYS A 185 -4.06 3.70 -10.48
N ALA A 186 -4.48 4.17 -9.30
CA ALA A 186 -4.52 3.37 -8.09
C ALA A 186 -5.46 2.15 -8.25
N GLU A 187 -6.64 2.33 -8.88
CA GLU A 187 -7.55 1.21 -9.19
C GLU A 187 -6.90 0.19 -10.14
N GLU A 188 -6.30 0.66 -11.24
CA GLU A 188 -5.61 -0.20 -12.21
C GLU A 188 -4.52 -1.04 -11.53
N LEU A 189 -3.68 -0.39 -10.72
CA LEU A 189 -2.60 -1.05 -9.98
C LEU A 189 -3.15 -2.04 -8.93
N GLY A 190 -4.22 -1.68 -8.23
CA GLY A 190 -4.89 -2.55 -7.26
C GLY A 190 -5.41 -3.85 -7.89
N GLN A 191 -6.03 -3.75 -9.07
CA GLN A 191 -6.50 -4.91 -9.83
C GLN A 191 -5.32 -5.80 -10.26
N ARG A 192 -4.29 -5.21 -10.89
CA ARG A 192 -3.10 -5.95 -11.34
C ARG A 192 -2.37 -6.62 -10.18
N PHE A 193 -2.26 -5.94 -9.05
CA PHE A 193 -1.69 -6.50 -7.83
C PHE A 193 -2.50 -7.69 -7.32
N SER A 194 -3.84 -7.58 -7.29
CA SER A 194 -4.71 -8.68 -6.87
C SER A 194 -4.52 -9.93 -7.73
N GLU A 195 -4.48 -9.78 -9.05
CA GLU A 195 -4.28 -10.90 -9.98
C GLU A 195 -2.94 -11.61 -9.75
N VAL A 196 -1.87 -10.83 -9.54
CA VAL A 196 -0.54 -11.39 -9.28
C VAL A 196 -0.50 -12.06 -7.91
N ASN A 197 -1.12 -11.46 -6.89
CA ASN A 197 -1.18 -12.02 -5.55
C ASN A 197 -1.94 -13.37 -5.51
N THR A 198 -3.04 -13.49 -6.25
CA THR A 198 -3.77 -14.76 -6.41
C THR A 198 -2.89 -15.80 -7.11
N LYS A 199 -2.23 -15.45 -8.23
CA LYS A 199 -1.32 -16.36 -8.93
C LYS A 199 -0.19 -16.85 -8.03
N MET A 200 0.35 -15.98 -7.17
CA MET A 200 1.40 -16.35 -6.21
C MET A 200 0.92 -17.43 -5.24
N VAL A 201 -0.30 -17.32 -4.72
CA VAL A 201 -0.89 -18.36 -3.86
C VAL A 201 -0.93 -19.71 -4.57
N ASP A 202 -1.31 -19.73 -5.85
CA ASP A 202 -1.46 -20.98 -6.61
C ASP A 202 -0.13 -21.70 -6.90
N ILE A 203 0.98 -20.96 -6.99
CA ILE A 203 2.26 -21.50 -7.47
C ILE A 203 3.31 -21.68 -6.37
N ILE A 204 3.17 -21.01 -5.22
CA ILE A 204 4.26 -20.89 -4.23
C ILE A 204 4.68 -22.24 -3.61
N ASP A 205 3.75 -23.17 -3.42
CA ASP A 205 4.06 -24.52 -2.93
C ASP A 205 4.93 -25.28 -3.94
N GLY A 206 4.55 -25.23 -5.21
CA GLY A 206 5.34 -25.80 -6.31
C GLY A 206 6.70 -25.13 -6.44
N MET A 207 6.75 -23.80 -6.29
CA MET A 207 8.00 -23.04 -6.29
C MET A 207 8.93 -23.46 -5.15
N PHE A 208 8.41 -23.67 -3.93
CA PHE A 208 9.24 -24.11 -2.82
C PHE A 208 9.90 -25.46 -3.11
N ILE A 209 9.14 -26.43 -3.62
CA ILE A 209 9.67 -27.76 -3.98
C ILE A 209 10.75 -27.66 -5.06
N LEU A 210 10.48 -26.89 -6.13
CA LEU A 210 11.40 -26.75 -7.26
C LEU A 210 12.68 -25.99 -6.89
N LEU A 211 12.54 -24.94 -6.08
CA LEU A 211 13.65 -24.03 -5.77
C LEU A 211 14.42 -24.44 -4.52
N LYS A 212 13.96 -25.40 -3.71
CA LYS A 212 14.61 -25.79 -2.45
C LYS A 212 16.12 -26.03 -2.60
N GLY A 213 16.54 -26.78 -3.61
CA GLY A 213 17.97 -27.05 -3.84
C GLY A 213 18.77 -25.82 -4.28
N ILE A 214 18.15 -24.87 -4.97
CA ILE A 214 18.76 -23.60 -5.36
C ILE A 214 18.82 -22.66 -4.15
N ALA A 215 17.75 -22.61 -3.36
CA ALA A 215 17.60 -21.78 -2.17
C ALA A 215 18.71 -22.04 -1.14
N GLU A 216 19.17 -23.28 -1.00
CA GLU A 216 20.32 -23.60 -0.14
C GLU A 216 21.60 -22.86 -0.53
N LYS A 217 21.79 -22.51 -1.81
CA LYS A 217 22.95 -21.71 -2.26
C LYS A 217 22.86 -20.25 -1.85
N PHE A 218 21.66 -19.76 -1.56
CA PHE A 218 21.42 -18.39 -1.12
C PHE A 218 21.48 -18.25 0.40
N LYS A 219 21.44 -19.37 1.14
CA LYS A 219 21.64 -19.38 2.59
C LYS A 219 23.04 -18.83 2.93
N ASP A 220 23.07 -17.74 3.68
CA ASP A 220 24.29 -17.03 4.09
C ASP A 220 25.15 -16.51 2.91
N SER A 221 24.53 -16.37 1.72
CA SER A 221 25.19 -15.87 0.52
C SER A 221 25.54 -14.39 0.63
N VAL A 222 26.46 -13.92 -0.22
CA VAL A 222 26.81 -12.49 -0.28
C VAL A 222 25.58 -11.64 -0.61
N LEU A 223 24.73 -12.09 -1.54
CA LEU A 223 23.53 -11.36 -1.93
C LEU A 223 22.53 -11.24 -0.78
N GLU A 224 22.39 -12.28 0.04
CA GLU A 224 21.53 -12.25 1.23
C GLU A 224 22.06 -11.27 2.28
N LYS A 225 23.38 -11.28 2.53
CA LYS A 225 24.04 -10.32 3.45
C LYS A 225 23.91 -8.88 3.02
N TYR A 226 23.88 -8.63 1.71
CA TYR A 226 23.73 -7.29 1.12
C TYR A 226 22.32 -7.06 0.56
N ARG A 227 21.29 -7.69 1.15
CA ARG A 227 19.88 -7.54 0.77
C ARG A 227 19.49 -6.08 0.53
N GLU A 228 19.87 -5.19 1.43
CA GLU A 228 19.56 -3.75 1.37
C GLU A 228 20.09 -3.07 0.10
N SER A 229 21.13 -3.62 -0.53
CA SER A 229 21.64 -3.15 -1.82
C SER A 229 20.95 -3.79 -3.02
N ILE A 230 20.41 -5.01 -2.86
CA ILE A 230 19.79 -5.78 -3.96
C ILE A 230 18.33 -5.42 -4.17
N ILE A 231 17.56 -5.30 -3.08
CA ILE A 231 16.12 -5.06 -3.16
C ILE A 231 15.78 -3.73 -3.88
N PRO A 232 16.46 -2.60 -3.63
CA PRO A 232 16.20 -1.36 -4.36
C PRO A 232 16.32 -1.51 -5.88
N ILE A 233 17.36 -2.21 -6.35
CA ILE A 233 17.60 -2.45 -7.79
C ILE A 233 16.43 -3.22 -8.41
N LEU A 234 15.93 -4.23 -7.70
CA LEU A 234 14.80 -5.05 -8.15
C LEU A 234 13.49 -4.25 -8.17
N THR A 235 13.25 -3.42 -7.14
CA THR A 235 12.05 -2.56 -7.08
C THR A 235 12.06 -1.42 -8.09
N GLU A 236 13.22 -1.03 -8.62
CA GLU A 236 13.34 -0.03 -9.69
C GLU A 236 13.15 -0.63 -11.10
N SER A 237 12.89 -1.94 -11.22
CA SER A 237 12.80 -2.62 -12.51
C SER A 237 14.05 -2.48 -13.38
N VAL A 238 15.23 -2.37 -12.78
CA VAL A 238 16.49 -2.31 -13.52
C VAL A 238 16.67 -3.62 -14.29
N ASP A 239 17.13 -3.51 -15.54
CA ASP A 239 17.54 -4.66 -16.34
C ASP A 239 18.77 -5.32 -15.70
N LEU A 240 18.56 -6.51 -15.12
CA LEU A 240 19.61 -7.23 -14.40
C LEU A 240 20.76 -7.66 -15.30
N ASP A 241 20.51 -7.99 -16.57
CA ASP A 241 21.59 -8.37 -17.50
C ASP A 241 22.49 -7.17 -17.77
N LYS A 242 21.88 -5.99 -17.97
CA LYS A 242 22.62 -4.73 -18.12
C LYS A 242 23.39 -4.39 -16.85
N TYR A 243 22.75 -4.47 -15.67
CA TYR A 243 23.38 -4.17 -14.39
C TYR A 243 24.58 -5.10 -14.11
N ILE A 244 24.43 -6.40 -14.35
CA ILE A 244 25.51 -7.39 -14.20
C ILE A 244 26.66 -7.07 -15.17
N SER A 245 26.36 -6.72 -16.42
CA SER A 245 27.38 -6.36 -17.41
C SER A 245 28.19 -5.13 -16.98
N GLU A 246 27.53 -4.10 -16.47
CA GLU A 246 28.19 -2.89 -15.96
C GLU A 246 29.05 -3.17 -14.72
N LEU A 247 28.59 -4.03 -13.80
CA LEU A 247 29.39 -4.47 -12.65
C LEU A 247 30.63 -5.27 -13.07
N GLN A 248 30.52 -6.16 -14.06
CA GLN A 248 31.65 -6.92 -14.59
C GLN A 248 32.69 -5.99 -15.25
N MET A 249 32.23 -4.98 -15.99
CA MET A 249 33.09 -3.96 -16.57
C MET A 249 33.85 -3.18 -15.48
N LEU A 250 33.14 -2.75 -14.42
CA LEU A 250 33.75 -2.07 -13.28
C LEU A 250 34.79 -2.95 -12.58
N GLU A 251 34.48 -4.22 -12.31
CA GLU A 251 35.42 -5.17 -11.71
C GLU A 251 36.68 -5.32 -12.58
N GLY A 252 36.52 -5.41 -13.90
CA GLY A 252 37.63 -5.47 -14.86
C GLY A 252 38.54 -4.23 -14.78
N VAL A 253 37.97 -3.03 -14.72
CA VAL A 253 38.72 -1.79 -14.55
C VAL A 253 39.47 -1.79 -13.21
N LEU A 254 38.80 -2.11 -12.10
CA LEU A 254 39.43 -2.13 -10.77
C LEU A 254 40.60 -3.13 -10.69
N LYS A 255 40.45 -4.33 -11.26
CA LYS A 255 41.53 -5.33 -11.34
C LYS A 255 42.71 -4.83 -12.17
N SER A 256 42.47 -4.05 -13.23
CA SER A 256 43.53 -3.52 -14.09
C SER A 256 44.39 -2.45 -13.40
N LEU A 257 43.84 -1.77 -12.39
CA LEU A 257 44.51 -0.68 -11.68
C LEU A 257 45.60 -1.14 -10.70
N LYS A 258 45.69 -2.44 -10.37
CA LYS A 258 46.69 -3.04 -9.45
C LYS A 258 46.96 -2.18 -8.18
N ILE A 259 45.91 -1.66 -7.56
CA ILE A 259 45.96 -1.06 -6.22
C ILE A 259 45.77 -2.16 -5.18
#